data_AF-A0A926AL48-F1
#
_entry.id   AF-A0A926AL48-F1
#
_cell.length_a   1.000
_cell.length_b   1.000
_cell.length_c   1.000
_cell.angle_alpha   90.00
_cell.angle_beta   90.00
_cell.angle_gamma   90.00
#
_symmetry.space_group_name_H-M   'P 1'
#
loop_
_entity.id
_entity.type
_entity.pdbx_description
1 polymer ?
#
loop_
_entity_poly.entity_id
_entity_poly.type
_entity_poly.pdbx_seq_one_letter_code
_entity_poly.pdbx_strand_id
1 'polypeptide(L)'
;MKCDLCDSPSTVHLTEIHNGIKSESHLCDAHADQRIPGHGSPEAPAKVADCYRRTIAFMTEHGRTPTSDEADQLELALTSAASGDALDEMLRWLQEMVTYIDEHGRMPGSGELDER
;
A
#
# COMPACT_ATOMS: atom_id res chain seq x y z
N MET A 1 -6.98 1.74 -20.94
CA MET A 1 -7.47 3.12 -20.69
C MET A 1 -6.35 4.10 -21.06
N LYS A 2 -6.65 5.35 -21.43
CA LYS A 2 -5.64 6.38 -21.71
C LYS A 2 -5.34 7.20 -20.45
N CYS A 3 -4.21 7.89 -20.44
CA CYS A 3 -3.90 8.88 -19.42
C CYS A 3 -4.88 10.06 -19.52
N ASP A 4 -5.32 10.60 -18.39
CA ASP A 4 -6.22 11.76 -18.37
C ASP A 4 -5.53 13.07 -18.82
N LEU A 5 -4.19 13.08 -18.88
CA LEU A 5 -3.38 14.25 -19.20
C LEU A 5 -2.69 14.16 -20.58
N CYS A 6 -2.68 12.98 -21.23
CA CYS A 6 -2.10 12.80 -22.57
C CYS A 6 -2.62 11.53 -23.28
N ASP A 7 -2.19 11.29 -24.51
CA ASP A 7 -2.63 10.13 -25.31
C ASP A 7 -1.96 8.78 -24.96
N SER A 8 -0.98 8.77 -24.04
CA SER A 8 -0.29 7.55 -23.61
C SER A 8 -1.24 6.59 -22.87
N PRO A 9 -0.97 5.27 -22.87
CA PRO A 9 -1.72 4.33 -22.04
C PRO A 9 -1.58 4.67 -20.55
N SER A 10 -2.67 4.56 -19.80
CA SER A 10 -2.63 4.66 -18.34
C SER A 10 -2.10 3.36 -17.74
N THR A 11 -1.20 3.50 -16.77
CA THR A 11 -0.57 2.42 -16.00
C THR A 11 -0.81 2.57 -14.49
N VAL A 12 -1.30 3.72 -14.04
CA VAL A 12 -1.53 4.05 -12.63
C VAL A 12 -2.97 4.53 -12.46
N HIS A 13 -3.66 3.96 -11.49
CA HIS A 13 -4.94 4.48 -10.99
C HIS A 13 -4.67 5.22 -9.67
N LEU A 14 -4.83 6.54 -9.69
CA LEU A 14 -4.61 7.41 -8.56
C LEU A 14 -5.95 7.81 -7.94
N THR A 15 -6.11 7.56 -6.64
CA THR A 15 -7.20 8.11 -5.83
C THR A 15 -6.62 9.12 -4.85
N GLU A 16 -7.09 10.36 -4.91
CA GLU A 16 -6.73 11.42 -3.95
C GLU A 16 -7.96 11.81 -3.12
N ILE A 17 -7.75 12.14 -1.85
CA ILE A 17 -8.80 12.67 -0.97
C ILE A 17 -8.36 14.05 -0.49
N HIS A 18 -9.05 15.09 -0.95
CA HIS A 18 -8.78 16.47 -0.58
C HIS A 18 -9.99 17.04 0.17
N ASN A 19 -9.82 17.41 1.44
CA ASN A 19 -10.91 17.92 2.31
C ASN A 19 -12.15 16.99 2.34
N GLY A 20 -11.93 15.67 2.33
CA GLY A 20 -13.00 14.68 2.31
C GLY A 20 -13.65 14.44 0.94
N ILE A 21 -13.20 15.13 -0.11
CA ILE A 21 -13.65 14.90 -1.49
C ILE A 21 -12.70 13.94 -2.17
N LYS A 22 -13.23 12.80 -2.61
CA LYS A 22 -12.50 11.80 -3.39
C LYS A 22 -12.41 12.23 -4.87
N SER A 23 -11.22 12.19 -5.45
CA SER A 23 -10.98 12.35 -6.89
C SER A 23 -10.16 11.17 -7.41
N GLU A 24 -10.56 10.63 -8.56
CA GLU A 24 -9.88 9.50 -9.21
C GLU A 24 -9.27 9.97 -10.54
N SER A 25 -8.08 9.47 -10.88
CA SER A 25 -7.37 9.82 -12.11
C SER A 25 -6.60 8.61 -12.64
N HIS A 26 -6.59 8.45 -13.95
CA HIS A 26 -5.86 7.42 -14.67
C HIS A 26 -4.64 8.05 -15.33
N LEU A 27 -3.46 7.76 -14.82
CA LEU A 27 -2.22 8.41 -15.23
C LEU A 27 -1.30 7.43 -15.95
N CYS A 28 -0.50 7.93 -16.89
CA CYS A 28 0.70 7.23 -17.33
C CYS A 28 1.82 7.43 -16.32
N ASP A 29 2.83 6.57 -16.34
CA ASP A 29 3.98 6.58 -15.44
C ASP A 29 4.60 7.99 -15.29
N ALA A 30 4.89 8.67 -16.40
CA ALA A 30 5.50 10.00 -16.37
C ALA A 30 4.63 11.09 -15.68
N HIS A 31 3.30 11.00 -15.80
CA HIS A 31 2.40 11.96 -15.14
C HIS A 31 2.07 11.57 -13.71
N ALA A 32 2.08 10.27 -13.40
CA ALA A 32 1.98 9.79 -12.04
C ALA A 32 3.21 10.20 -11.22
N ASP A 33 4.42 10.19 -11.81
CA ASP A 33 5.64 10.59 -11.10
C ASP A 33 5.70 12.09 -10.82
N GLN A 34 5.04 12.91 -11.64
CA GLN A 34 4.86 14.34 -11.37
C GLN A 34 3.88 14.62 -10.24
N ARG A 35 2.86 13.77 -10.06
CA ARG A 35 1.83 13.90 -9.03
C ARG A 35 2.28 13.29 -7.70
N ILE A 36 2.94 12.14 -7.77
CA ILE A 36 3.46 11.38 -6.64
C ILE A 36 4.91 11.03 -6.99
N PRO A 37 5.85 11.93 -6.63
CA PRO A 37 7.27 11.68 -6.86
C PRO A 37 7.71 10.33 -6.30
N GLY A 38 8.22 9.46 -7.17
CA GLY A 38 8.74 8.15 -6.78
C GLY A 38 7.70 7.02 -6.78
N HIS A 39 6.49 7.22 -7.32
CA HIS A 39 5.48 6.16 -7.43
C HIS A 39 5.97 4.93 -8.24
N GLY A 40 6.87 5.16 -9.20
CA GLY A 40 7.51 4.13 -10.03
C GLY A 40 8.92 3.77 -9.56
N SER A 41 9.34 4.24 -8.38
CA SER A 41 10.70 3.96 -7.88
C SER A 41 10.88 2.45 -7.67
N PRO A 42 11.97 1.84 -8.16
CA PRO A 42 12.27 0.43 -7.92
C PRO A 42 12.46 0.12 -6.42
N GLU A 43 12.70 1.14 -5.59
CA GLU A 43 12.82 1.00 -4.14
C GLU A 43 11.47 1.06 -3.42
N ALA A 44 10.38 1.50 -4.08
CA ALA A 44 9.08 1.67 -3.46
C ALA A 44 8.53 0.36 -2.87
N PRO A 45 8.59 -0.80 -3.57
CA PRO A 45 8.15 -2.06 -2.99
C PRO A 45 8.94 -2.43 -1.73
N ALA A 46 10.27 -2.27 -1.76
CA ALA A 46 11.12 -2.58 -0.61
C ALA A 46 10.78 -1.71 0.61
N LYS A 47 10.53 -0.41 0.41
CA LYS A 47 10.09 0.50 1.49
C LYS A 47 8.75 0.10 2.08
N VAL A 48 7.80 -0.33 1.24
CA VAL A 48 6.50 -0.84 1.69
C VAL A 48 6.68 -2.13 2.51
N ALA A 49 7.52 -3.06 2.07
CA ALA A 49 7.83 -4.26 2.84
C ALA A 49 8.47 -3.92 4.20
N ASP A 50 9.38 -2.96 4.26
CA ASP A 50 9.98 -2.51 5.52
C ASP A 50 8.93 -1.90 6.47
N CYS A 51 7.99 -1.12 5.95
CA CYS A 51 6.87 -0.62 6.73
C CYS A 51 6.05 -1.77 7.32
N TYR A 52 5.64 -2.74 6.50
CA TYR A 52 4.90 -3.92 6.97
C TYR A 52 5.67 -4.75 8.01
N ARG A 53 6.98 -4.94 7.84
CA ARG A 53 7.81 -5.64 8.84
C ARG A 53 7.78 -4.94 10.20
N ARG A 54 7.88 -3.60 10.23
CA ARG A 54 7.80 -2.83 11.49
C ARG A 54 6.41 -2.98 12.13
N THR A 55 5.35 -2.97 11.33
CA THR A 55 3.98 -3.20 11.81
C THR A 55 3.79 -4.59 12.39
N ILE A 56 4.26 -5.64 11.70
CA ILE A 56 4.20 -7.02 12.17
C ILE A 56 4.93 -7.13 13.51
N ALA A 57 6.13 -6.54 13.62
CA ALA A 57 6.90 -6.54 14.85
C ALA A 57 6.13 -5.88 16.01
N PHE A 58 5.55 -4.70 15.77
CA PHE A 58 4.72 -4.01 16.76
C PHE A 58 3.53 -4.87 17.21
N MET A 59 2.76 -5.40 16.25
CA MET A 59 1.56 -6.18 16.55
C MET A 59 1.88 -7.48 17.30
N THR A 60 3.00 -8.12 16.95
CA THR A 60 3.48 -9.33 17.63
C THR A 60 3.93 -9.01 19.06
N GLU A 61 4.63 -7.89 19.27
CA GLU A 61 5.10 -7.47 20.58
C GLU A 61 3.96 -7.05 21.52
N HIS A 62 2.99 -6.29 21.00
CA HIS A 62 1.95 -5.67 21.82
C HIS A 62 0.61 -6.42 21.82
N GLY A 63 0.42 -7.40 20.94
CA GLY A 63 -0.84 -8.16 20.83
C GLY A 63 -2.05 -7.30 20.44
N ARG A 64 -1.82 -6.18 19.74
CA ARG A 64 -2.87 -5.26 19.27
C ARG A 64 -2.43 -4.51 18.02
N THR A 65 -3.38 -3.89 17.34
CA THR A 65 -3.11 -2.97 16.24
C THR A 65 -2.52 -1.65 16.76
N PRO A 66 -1.66 -0.96 15.97
CA PRO A 66 -1.21 0.38 16.32
C PRO A 66 -2.40 1.36 16.35
N THR A 67 -2.32 2.35 17.23
CA THR A 67 -3.20 3.53 17.21
C THR A 67 -2.82 4.43 16.03
N SER A 68 -3.62 5.46 15.73
CA SER A 68 -3.31 6.40 14.64
C SER A 68 -1.93 7.05 14.78
N ASP A 69 -1.57 7.50 15.98
CA ASP A 69 -0.27 8.12 16.25
C ASP A 69 0.89 7.13 16.07
N GLU A 70 0.71 5.89 16.54
CA GLU A 70 1.70 4.82 16.35
C GLU A 70 1.80 4.40 14.88
N ALA A 71 0.70 4.44 14.12
CA ALA A 71 0.70 4.15 12.69
C ALA A 71 1.44 5.22 11.89
N ASP A 72 1.29 6.50 12.25
CA ASP A 72 2.08 7.59 11.66
C ASP A 72 3.58 7.40 11.90
N GLN A 73 3.96 6.99 13.12
CA GLN A 73 5.36 6.68 13.45
C GLN A 73 5.92 5.45 12.71
N LEU A 74 5.04 4.50 12.36
CA LEU A 74 5.38 3.32 11.56
C LEU A 74 5.37 3.61 10.05
N GLU A 75 5.11 4.86 9.64
CA GLU A 75 4.93 5.29 8.24
C GLU A 75 3.87 4.45 7.51
N LEU A 76 2.86 4.01 8.26
CA LEU A 76 1.94 2.97 7.86
C LEU A 76 0.59 3.56 7.46
N ALA A 77 0.28 3.50 6.17
CA ALA A 77 -1.07 3.75 5.67
C ALA A 77 -1.96 2.52 5.90
N LEU A 78 -2.31 2.22 7.16
CA LEU A 78 -3.34 1.22 7.47
C LEU A 78 -4.71 1.79 7.10
N THR A 79 -5.38 1.18 6.13
CA THR A 79 -6.81 1.40 5.94
C THR A 79 -7.55 0.80 7.13
N SER A 80 -8.28 1.62 7.88
CA SER A 80 -8.99 1.24 9.09
C SER A 80 -9.99 0.10 8.85
N ALA A 81 -9.59 -1.14 9.08
CA ALA A 81 -10.48 -2.29 9.10
C ALA A 81 -9.91 -3.36 10.02
N ALA A 82 -10.01 -3.18 11.33
CA ALA A 82 -9.76 -4.28 12.26
C ALA A 82 -10.55 -4.11 13.56
N SER A 83 -11.63 -4.88 13.68
CA SER A 83 -12.32 -5.13 14.94
C SER A 83 -12.01 -6.54 15.41
N GLY A 84 -11.50 -6.68 16.65
CA GLY A 84 -11.60 -7.88 17.51
C GLY A 84 -10.91 -9.16 17.04
N ASP A 85 -11.41 -9.80 15.98
CA ASP A 85 -10.90 -11.05 15.38
C ASP A 85 -9.87 -10.81 14.26
N ALA A 86 -9.64 -9.54 13.91
CA ALA A 86 -8.86 -9.09 12.77
C ALA A 86 -7.33 -9.07 12.99
N LEU A 87 -6.81 -9.29 14.21
CA LEU A 87 -5.36 -9.15 14.47
C LEU A 87 -4.55 -10.25 13.76
N ASP A 88 -4.92 -11.52 13.98
CA ASP A 88 -4.24 -12.67 13.35
C ASP A 88 -4.41 -12.66 11.83
N GLU A 89 -5.60 -12.29 11.34
CA GLU A 89 -5.86 -12.16 9.91
C GLU A 89 -5.02 -11.04 9.27
N MET A 90 -4.93 -9.88 9.94
CA MET A 90 -4.09 -8.77 9.47
C MET A 90 -2.60 -9.12 9.55
N LEU A 91 -2.15 -9.83 10.60
CA LEU A 91 -0.78 -10.33 10.68
C LEU A 91 -0.46 -11.26 9.52
N ARG A 92 -1.35 -12.23 9.24
CA ARG A 92 -1.20 -13.15 8.11
C ARG A 92 -1.10 -12.39 6.78
N TRP A 93 -2.04 -11.47 6.55
CA TRP A 93 -2.06 -10.67 5.33
C TRP A 93 -0.77 -9.84 5.16
N LEU A 94 -0.31 -9.16 6.22
CA LEU A 94 0.95 -8.39 6.18
C LEU A 94 2.16 -9.29 5.90
N GLN A 95 2.20 -10.50 6.46
CA GLN A 95 3.28 -11.47 6.20
C GLN A 95 3.28 -11.97 4.75
N GLU A 96 2.09 -12.24 4.19
CA GLU A 96 1.93 -12.63 2.79
C GLU A 96 2.38 -11.50 1.84
N MET A 97 2.03 -10.25 2.16
CA MET A 97 2.48 -9.06 1.42
C MET A 97 4.01 -8.94 1.41
N VAL A 98 4.66 -9.04 2.57
CA VAL A 98 6.13 -8.96 2.68
C VAL A 98 6.78 -10.08 1.87
N THR A 99 6.27 -11.31 2.01
CA THR A 99 6.79 -12.48 1.28
C THR A 99 6.69 -12.26 -0.22
N TYR A 100 5.53 -11.82 -0.71
CA TYR A 100 5.32 -11.55 -2.12
C TYR A 100 6.29 -10.49 -2.65
N ILE A 101 6.46 -9.38 -1.92
CA ILE A 101 7.37 -8.30 -2.32
C ILE A 101 8.82 -8.79 -2.36
N ASP A 102 9.25 -9.59 -1.39
CA ASP A 102 10.60 -10.17 -1.37
C ASP A 102 10.83 -11.16 -2.54
N GLU A 103 9.81 -11.95 -2.90
CA GLU A 103 9.87 -12.92 -3.99
C GLU A 103 9.84 -12.25 -5.38
N HIS A 104 9.03 -11.20 -5.55
CA HIS A 104 8.70 -10.64 -6.86
C HIS A 104 9.24 -9.24 -7.11
N GLY A 105 9.73 -8.54 -6.08
CA GLY A 105 10.22 -7.16 -6.19
C GLY A 105 9.14 -6.14 -6.58
N ARG A 106 7.86 -6.47 -6.44
CA ARG A 106 6.71 -5.61 -6.75
C ARG A 106 5.55 -5.86 -5.79
N MET A 107 4.59 -4.95 -5.77
CA MET A 107 3.31 -5.17 -5.09
C MET A 107 2.48 -6.22 -5.83
N PRO A 108 1.70 -7.05 -5.10
CA PRO A 108 0.70 -7.92 -5.71
C PRO A 108 -0.43 -7.10 -6.34
N GLY A 109 -0.94 -7.57 -7.46
CA GLY A 109 -2.14 -7.06 -8.11
C GLY A 109 -3.41 -7.64 -7.50
N SER A 110 -4.56 -7.15 -7.94
CA SER A 110 -5.87 -7.62 -7.48
C SER A 110 -6.03 -9.13 -7.70
N GLY A 111 -6.29 -9.88 -6.62
CA GLY A 111 -6.52 -11.33 -6.64
C GLY A 111 -5.27 -12.20 -6.38
N GLU A 112 -4.05 -11.67 -6.52
CA GLU A 112 -2.82 -12.48 -6.37
C GLU A 112 -2.56 -12.97 -4.94
N LEU A 113 -3.27 -12.44 -3.95
CA LEU A 113 -3.19 -12.84 -2.54
C LEU A 113 -4.38 -13.67 -2.08
N ASP A 114 -5.52 -13.61 -2.77
CA ASP A 114 -6.73 -14.38 -2.43
C ASP A 114 -6.65 -15.84 -2.94
N GLU A 115 -5.73 -16.13 -3.84
CA GLU A 115 -5.57 -17.44 -4.51
C GLU A 115 -4.48 -18.36 -3.90
N ARG A 116 -3.81 -17.94 -2.80
CA ARG A 116 -2.73 -18.71 -2.11
C ARG A 116 -3.22 -19.34 -0.80
#